data_AF-A0A8S3AJG8-F1
#
_entry.id   AF-A0A8S3AJG8-F1
#
_cell.length_a   1.000
_cell.length_b   1.000
_cell.length_c   1.000
_cell.angle_alpha   90.00
_cell.angle_beta   90.00
_cell.angle_gamma   90.00
#
_symmetry.space_group_name_H-M   'P 1'
#
loop_
_entity.id
_entity.type
_entity.pdbx_description
1 polymer ?
#
loop_
_entity_poly.entity_id
_entity_poly.type
_entity_poly.pdbx_seq_one_letter_code
_entity_poly.pdbx_strand_id
1 'polypeptide(L)' 'NGRLYYRIGLNYAPSNLQLNAVNYGFKIERTYVAINDSTHVQKQSDDTWKFMLGEKIRVILTMTTTQRRYHIALVDYLPA' A
#
# COMPACT_ATOMS: atom_id res chain seq x y z
N ASN A 1 -7.70 -41.50 21.99
CA ASN A 1 -7.20 -40.12 22.16
C ASN A 1 -6.44 -39.68 20.93
N GLY A 2 -7.03 -38.81 20.10
CA GLY A 2 -6.41 -38.28 18.89
C GLY A 2 -6.41 -36.75 18.91
N ARG A 3 -5.48 -36.14 18.17
CA ARG A 3 -5.38 -34.68 18.03
C ARG A 3 -5.97 -34.27 16.68
N LEU A 4 -6.83 -33.25 16.69
CA LEU A 4 -7.30 -32.56 15.49
C LEU A 4 -6.49 -31.29 15.31
N TYR A 5 -5.86 -31.15 14.16
CA TYR A 5 -5.21 -29.91 13.75
C TYR A 5 -6.02 -29.29 12.61
N TYR A 6 -6.41 -28.04 12.77
CA TYR A 6 -7.14 -27.29 11.75
C TYR A 6 -6.54 -25.88 11.62
N ARG A 7 -6.70 -25.27 10.43
CA ARG A 7 -6.36 -23.88 10.15
C ARG A 7 -7.50 -23.27 9.35
N ILE A 8 -7.98 -22.11 9.79
CA ILE A 8 -9.03 -21.37 9.10
C ILE A 8 -8.41 -20.10 8.54
N GLY A 9 -8.68 -19.80 7.28
CA GLY A 9 -8.40 -18.52 6.65
C GLY A 9 -9.71 -17.87 6.21
N LEU A 10 -9.84 -16.57 6.44
CA LEU A 10 -11.00 -15.77 6.03
C LEU A 10 -10.52 -14.60 5.19
N ASN A 11 -11.13 -14.42 4.03
CA ASN A 11 -10.98 -13.22 3.21
C ASN A 11 -12.28 -12.42 3.33
N TYR A 12 -12.18 -11.16 3.72
CA TYR A 12 -13.32 -10.26 3.88
C TYR A 12 -12.95 -8.86 3.41
N ALA A 13 -13.96 -8.08 3.02
CA ALA A 13 -13.80 -6.66 2.76
C ALA A 13 -14.18 -5.87 4.02
N PRO A 14 -13.38 -4.89 4.45
CA PRO A 14 -13.79 -4.00 5.53
C PRO A 14 -14.98 -3.15 5.07
N SER A 15 -15.84 -2.76 6.02
CA SER A 15 -16.97 -1.89 5.74
C SER A 15 -16.57 -0.46 5.35
N ASN A 16 -15.34 -0.05 5.69
CA ASN A 16 -14.73 1.22 5.30
C ASN A 16 -13.31 0.97 4.75
N LEU A 17 -12.94 1.67 3.68
CA LEU A 17 -11.63 1.60 3.05
C LEU A 17 -10.59 2.55 3.70
N GLN A 18 -11.05 3.48 4.54
CA GLN A 18 -10.16 4.28 5.40
C GLN A 18 -9.77 3.46 6.62
N LEU A 19 -8.65 2.76 6.49
CA LEU A 19 -8.06 1.98 7.58
C LEU A 19 -6.92 2.77 8.22
N ASN A 20 -6.78 2.63 9.54
CA ASN A 20 -5.61 3.14 10.24
C ASN A 20 -4.35 2.45 9.69
N ALA A 21 -3.23 3.18 9.67
CA ALA A 21 -1.95 2.60 9.30
C ALA A 21 -1.61 1.45 10.26
N VAL A 22 -1.22 0.30 9.72
CA VAL A 22 -0.85 -0.90 10.47
C VAL A 22 0.56 -1.34 10.12
N ASN A 23 1.25 -1.93 11.10
CA ASN A 23 2.53 -2.58 10.89
C ASN A 23 2.46 -4.01 11.44
N TYR A 24 2.36 -4.98 10.55
CA TYR A 24 2.34 -6.41 10.88
C TYR A 24 3.63 -7.10 10.43
N GLY A 25 4.78 -6.46 10.70
CA GLY A 25 6.10 -6.96 10.29
C GLY A 25 6.53 -6.53 8.88
N PHE A 26 5.69 -5.73 8.22
CA PHE A 26 5.99 -5.00 7.00
C PHE A 26 5.50 -3.56 7.19
N LYS A 27 6.33 -2.58 6.79
CA LYS A 27 5.92 -1.19 6.58
C LYS A 27 5.95 -0.93 5.09
N ILE A 28 4.86 -0.43 4.54
CA ILE A 28 4.74 -0.07 3.12
C ILE A 28 4.49 1.42 3.02
N GLU A 29 5.23 2.10 2.15
CA GLU A 29 5.06 3.51 1.84
C GLU A 29 4.93 3.67 0.32
N ARG A 30 3.97 4.50 -0.10
CA ARG A 30 3.78 4.88 -1.50
C ARG A 30 3.96 6.38 -1.64
N THR A 31 4.78 6.78 -2.60
CA THR A 31 4.99 8.18 -2.96
C THR A 31 4.81 8.35 -4.46
N TYR A 32 4.25 9.48 -4.86
CA TYR A 32 4.09 9.86 -6.27
C TYR A 32 5.05 10.98 -6.62
N VAL A 33 5.67 10.88 -7.79
CA VAL A 33 6.63 11.86 -8.30
C VAL A 33 6.24 12.21 -9.73
N ALA A 34 6.17 13.50 -10.04
CA ALA A 34 5.96 13.95 -11.40
C ALA A 34 7.19 13.65 -12.27
N ILE A 35 6.97 13.27 -13.53
CA ILE A 35 8.09 13.02 -14.44
C ILE A 35 8.57 14.31 -15.11
N ASN A 36 7.65 15.19 -15.51
CA ASN A 36 8.01 16.40 -16.26
C ASN A 36 8.10 17.65 -15.38
N ASP A 37 7.07 17.95 -14.59
CA ASP A 37 7.02 19.14 -13.72
C ASP A 37 6.61 18.75 -12.30
N SER A 38 7.48 19.03 -11.32
CA SER A 38 7.27 18.67 -9.91
C SER A 38 5.99 19.27 -9.31
N THR A 39 5.48 20.37 -9.86
CA THR A 39 4.24 21.01 -9.40
C THR A 39 2.98 20.24 -9.80
N HIS A 40 3.07 19.31 -10.75
CA HIS A 40 1.93 18.51 -11.24
C HIS A 40 1.53 17.37 -10.30
N VAL A 41 2.34 17.11 -9.27
CA VAL A 41 2.07 16.09 -8.25
C VAL A 41 2.26 16.74 -6.88
N GLN A 42 1.17 16.91 -6.12
CA GLN A 42 1.21 17.60 -4.83
C GLN A 42 0.56 16.77 -3.74
N LYS A 43 1.33 16.48 -2.69
CA LYS A 43 0.80 15.94 -1.44
C LYS A 43 0.13 17.08 -0.66
N GLN A 44 -1.12 16.91 -0.30
CA GLN A 44 -1.91 17.86 0.46
C GLN A 44 -1.67 17.69 1.97
N SER A 45 -2.12 18.66 2.78
CA SER A 45 -1.97 18.62 4.24
C SER A 45 -2.80 17.52 4.93
N ASP A 46 -3.81 16.99 4.24
CA ASP A 46 -4.67 15.89 4.69
C ASP A 46 -4.17 14.52 4.20
N ASP A 47 -2.91 14.42 3.77
CA ASP A 47 -2.27 13.24 3.20
C ASP A 47 -2.88 12.74 1.86
N THR A 48 -3.82 13.47 1.27
CA THR A 48 -4.30 13.18 -0.10
C THR A 48 -3.31 13.69 -1.16
N TRP A 49 -3.48 13.23 -2.39
CA TRP A 49 -2.65 13.64 -3.52
C TRP A 49 -3.49 14.33 -4.58
N LYS A 50 -2.96 15.43 -5.13
CA LYS A 50 -3.48 16.08 -6.33
C LYS A 50 -2.54 15.86 -7.51
N PHE A 51 -3.14 15.62 -8.66
CA PHE A 51 -2.46 15.30 -9.89
C PHE A 51 -2.97 16.21 -11.02
N MET A 52 -2.08 16.71 -11.87
CA MET A 52 -2.49 17.34 -13.11
C MET A 52 -3.03 16.28 -14.07
N LEU A 53 -4.16 16.59 -14.73
CA LEU A 53 -4.78 15.70 -15.71
C LEU A 53 -3.87 15.47 -16.92
N GLY A 54 -3.77 14.21 -17.35
CA GLY A 54 -2.95 13.81 -18.50
C GLY A 54 -1.44 13.69 -18.21
N GLU A 55 -0.99 14.00 -16.99
CA GLU A 55 0.42 13.94 -16.63
C GLU A 55 0.93 12.50 -16.45
N LYS A 56 2.21 12.27 -16.76
CA LYS A 56 2.88 11.01 -16.44
C LYS A 56 3.44 11.07 -15.02
N ILE A 57 3.03 10.11 -14.20
CA ILE A 57 3.40 10.02 -12.78
C ILE A 57 4.22 8.77 -12.56
N ARG A 58 5.33 8.91 -11.81
CA ARG A 58 6.11 7.79 -11.29
C ARG A 58 5.59 7.43 -9.90
N VAL A 59 5.18 6.17 -9.72
CA VAL A 59 4.86 5.59 -8.41
C VAL A 59 6.13 4.96 -7.84
N ILE A 60 6.49 5.32 -6.62
CA ILE A 60 7.58 4.71 -5.87
C ILE A 60 6.98 3.98 -4.67
N LEU A 61 7.19 2.66 -4.63
CA LEU A 61 6.80 1.81 -3.51
C LEU A 61 8.05 1.41 -2.72
N THR A 62 8.01 1.69 -1.42
CA THR A 62 9.05 1.28 -0.48
C THR A 62 8.46 0.28 0.51
N MET A 63 9.03 -0.92 0.56
CA MET A 63 8.70 -1.94 1.55
C MET A 63 9.88 -2.14 2.50
N THR A 64 9.62 -1.98 3.79
CA THR A 64 10.62 -2.19 4.85
C THR A 64 10.20 -3.34 5.76
N THR A 65 11.17 -4.22 6.08
CA THR A 65 10.96 -5.40 6.94
C THR A 65 12.06 -5.47 8.00
N THR A 66 11.72 -5.90 9.22
CA THR A 66 12.70 -6.04 10.31
C THR A 66 13.58 -7.29 10.20
N GLN A 67 13.19 -8.26 9.38
CA GLN A 67 13.86 -9.54 9.20
C GLN A 67 13.70 -10.02 7.75
N ARG A 68 14.52 -10.97 7.32
CA ARG A 68 14.42 -11.55 5.97
C ARG A 68 13.12 -12.33 5.83
N ARG A 69 12.40 -12.08 4.74
CA ARG A 69 11.12 -12.74 4.42
C ARG A 69 11.22 -13.37 3.03
N TYR A 70 10.59 -14.53 2.87
CA TYR A 70 10.53 -15.28 1.62
C TYR A 70 9.06 -15.54 1.25
N HIS A 71 8.79 -15.82 -0.02
CA HIS A 71 7.44 -16.08 -0.54
C HIS A 71 6.46 -14.93 -0.29
N ILE A 72 6.91 -13.69 -0.51
CA ILE A 72 6.11 -12.47 -0.33
C ILE A 72 5.64 -11.96 -1.69
N ALA A 73 4.40 -11.49 -1.74
CA ALA A 73 3.85 -10.72 -2.85
C ALA A 73 3.42 -9.34 -2.35
N LEU A 74 3.80 -8.28 -3.07
CA LEU A 74 3.31 -6.92 -2.86
C LEU A 74 2.41 -6.57 -4.04
N VAL A 75 1.14 -6.27 -3.76
CA VAL A 75 0.16 -5.87 -4.77
C VAL A 75 -0.19 -4.41 -4.53
N ASP A 76 -0.05 -3.59 -5.57
CA ASP A 76 -0.46 -2.19 -5.58
C ASP A 76 -1.65 -2.03 -6.52
N TYR A 77 -2.83 -1.75 -5.95
CA TYR A 77 -3.98 -1.30 -6.71
C TYR A 77 -3.85 0.19 -7.02
N LEU A 78 -3.92 0.52 -8.31
CA LEU A 78 -3.95 1.90 -8.77
C LEU A 78 -5.30 2.54 -8.38
N PRO A 79 -5.29 3.80 -7.91
CA PRO A 79 -6.51 4.54 -7.65
C PRO A 79 -7.29 4.77 -8.95
N ALA A 80 -8.62 4.78 -8.85
CA ALA A 80 -9.53 5.08 -9.95
C ALA A 80 -9.56 6.58 -10.29
#